data_AF-A0A7W4F436-F1
#
_entry.id   AF-A0A7W4F436-F1
#
_cell.length_a   1.000
_cell.length_b   1.000
_cell.length_c   1.000
_cell.angle_alpha   90.00
_cell.angle_beta   90.00
_cell.angle_gamma   90.00
#
_symmetry.space_group_name_H-M   'P 1'
#
loop_
_entity.id
_entity.type
_entity.pdbx_description
1 polymer ?
#
loop_
_entity_poly.entity_id
_entity_poly.type
_entity_poly.pdbx_seq_one_letter_code
_entity_poly.pdbx_strand_id
1 'polypeptide(L)'
;MKIKLSILAITLACSGFSWAEIDITSTKESLYSQRQGWFNSLHERVLTSYPGKGSQASEWDRQASNEYTAITGERYALAYDDQDQSSEYIYRSFAVAALGEQANAPDLRSITSYNQISELYKTATYAYDANSGRTRSFDFILKDEFKRGRPYQVLDEKGDYIKNYLSVKGSSFPSGHTWSGFKQAIALSLIFPERGSEIFSRALQFGESRVIVGAHFPTDTIASRVGSYFSLAQLLADDSIAATLADLAKATRSEIAKGCHENTGGCIAATQPGTPLYSSNSIGYYGKKEPAEAPRITPDDMPDKAGYLLRLRFPYLTEANWRSILASTAYPSNSLAGWMIQSSNPDSFWGVIDLPKAYGGPAYLYDSLVVNQTFNPAYDVVGFSLSDEWKNDIEGPGKLIKNGEGSLTLAGNDRFGGLEVNQGTLIVSGNAQYSDKSVVNGGTLVISGVLNSALDINRGGVVIADGAVNSTLDVNQGGLISGNGVLNRLTVHQGGVVTPGHSIGVLNVADRVAFEPGSQYWVEVAANGQSDRIHSAGTAILNGGNVNVSLENSGNLLSQSEVRSLLGQQYNILTAQQGISGQFDSVAPNYLFLGTGLTYQPNQVTLNVGRNDTSFASVAATQNERAV
;
A
#
# COMPACT_ATOMS: atom_id res chain seq x y z
N MET A 1 -10.18 14.75 25.39
CA MET A 1 -9.50 15.22 24.17
C MET A 1 -9.92 14.27 23.05
N LYS A 2 -10.96 14.62 22.28
CA LYS A 2 -11.52 13.73 21.25
C LYS A 2 -10.57 13.72 20.06
N ILE A 3 -10.06 12.54 19.68
CA ILE A 3 -9.59 12.32 18.30
C ILE A 3 -10.86 12.27 17.48
N LYS A 4 -11.26 13.41 16.91
CA LYS A 4 -12.26 13.41 15.86
C LYS A 4 -11.67 12.58 14.73
N LEU A 5 -12.30 11.45 14.43
CA LEU A 5 -12.13 10.78 13.14
C LEU A 5 -12.68 11.76 12.10
N SER A 6 -11.83 12.67 11.64
CA SER A 6 -12.01 13.24 10.32
C SER A 6 -11.79 12.07 9.39
N ILE A 7 -12.87 11.45 8.92
CA ILE A 7 -12.84 10.79 7.62
C ILE A 7 -12.42 11.91 6.68
N LEU A 8 -11.12 12.00 6.44
CA LEU A 8 -10.54 13.00 5.58
C LEU A 8 -10.88 12.53 4.17
N ALA A 9 -12.10 12.85 3.74
CA ALA A 9 -12.31 13.15 2.33
C ALA A 9 -11.39 14.33 2.05
N ILE A 10 -10.14 14.04 1.66
CA ILE A 10 -9.24 15.04 1.09
C ILE A 10 -9.86 15.39 -0.25
N THR A 11 -10.84 16.30 -0.24
CA THR A 11 -11.06 17.16 -1.38
C THR A 11 -9.79 17.98 -1.50
N LEU A 12 -8.87 17.57 -2.39
CA LEU A 12 -7.84 18.43 -2.92
C LEU A 12 -8.57 19.58 -3.63
N ALA A 13 -8.88 20.64 -2.88
CA ALA A 13 -9.12 21.95 -3.45
C ALA A 13 -7.76 22.47 -3.92
N CYS A 14 -7.30 22.02 -5.08
CA CYS A 14 -6.24 22.70 -5.80
C CYS A 14 -6.81 24.04 -6.29
N SER A 15 -6.67 25.08 -5.48
CA SER A 15 -6.68 26.46 -5.98
C SER A 15 -5.64 26.55 -7.10
N GLY A 16 -6.05 27.03 -8.28
CA GLY A 16 -5.25 27.03 -9.49
C GLY A 16 -3.88 27.66 -9.30
N PHE A 17 -2.85 26.83 -9.14
CA PHE A 17 -1.47 27.23 -9.32
C PHE A 17 -1.16 27.17 -10.81
N SER A 18 -0.86 28.33 -11.39
CA SER A 18 -0.18 28.41 -12.69
C SER A 18 1.23 27.88 -12.49
N TRP A 19 1.48 26.62 -12.85
CA TRP A 19 2.85 26.09 -12.91
C TRP A 19 3.63 26.90 -13.94
N ALA A 20 4.80 27.42 -13.55
CA ALA A 20 5.76 27.92 -14.53
C ALA A 20 6.13 26.77 -15.49
N GLU A 21 6.41 27.09 -16.75
CA GLU A 21 6.85 26.08 -17.73
C GLU A 21 8.11 25.36 -17.19
N ILE A 22 8.03 24.03 -17.09
CA ILE A 22 9.14 23.21 -16.59
C ILE A 22 10.17 23.11 -17.72
N ASP A 23 11.30 23.79 -17.56
CA ASP A 23 12.43 23.71 -18.49
C ASP A 23 13.20 22.40 -18.29
N ILE A 24 13.15 21.54 -19.32
CA ILE A 24 13.80 20.23 -19.32
C ILE A 24 15.20 20.26 -19.97
N THR A 25 15.72 21.43 -20.35
CA THR A 25 16.97 21.55 -21.11
C THR A 25 18.16 20.99 -20.35
N SER A 26 18.34 21.39 -19.08
CA SER A 26 19.41 20.87 -18.20
C SER A 26 19.28 19.36 -17.97
N THR A 27 18.05 18.86 -17.83
CA THR A 27 17.78 17.42 -17.69
C THR A 27 18.21 16.67 -18.95
N LYS A 28 17.90 17.18 -20.15
CA LYS A 28 18.34 16.59 -21.42
C LYS A 28 19.86 16.57 -21.55
N GLU A 29 20.55 17.66 -21.18
CA GLU A 29 22.02 17.72 -21.17
C GLU A 29 22.62 16.67 -20.24
N SER A 30 22.07 16.53 -19.03
CA SER A 30 22.45 15.47 -18.10
C SER A 30 22.29 14.09 -18.73
N LEU A 31 21.13 13.80 -19.32
CA LEU A 31 20.88 12.52 -20.02
C LEU A 31 21.88 12.26 -21.15
N TYR A 32 22.22 13.27 -21.97
CA TYR A 32 23.19 13.12 -23.04
C TYR A 32 24.56 12.70 -22.54
N SER A 33 24.99 13.22 -21.39
CA SER A 33 26.28 12.86 -20.79
C SER A 33 26.30 11.46 -20.17
N GLN A 34 25.16 10.94 -19.71
CA GLN A 34 25.09 9.68 -18.95
C GLN A 34 24.70 8.46 -19.81
N ARG A 35 23.81 8.64 -20.80
CA ARG A 35 23.13 7.53 -21.51
C ARG A 35 24.06 6.51 -22.18
N GLN A 36 25.25 6.94 -22.63
CA GLN A 36 26.21 6.01 -23.24
C GLN A 36 26.79 5.05 -22.20
N GLY A 37 27.12 5.54 -21.00
CA GLY A 37 27.60 4.69 -19.90
C GLY A 37 26.52 3.72 -19.41
N TRP A 38 25.26 4.17 -19.39
CA TRP A 38 24.13 3.31 -19.08
C TRP A 38 23.95 2.19 -20.11
N PHE A 39 24.07 2.50 -21.40
CA PHE A 39 24.03 1.48 -22.44
C PHE A 39 25.13 0.44 -22.28
N ASN A 40 26.37 0.88 -22.09
CA ASN A 40 27.50 -0.04 -21.89
C ASN A 40 27.26 -0.95 -20.68
N SER A 41 26.74 -0.40 -19.58
CA SER A 41 26.40 -1.21 -18.38
C SER A 41 25.28 -2.22 -18.66
N LEU A 42 24.22 -1.80 -19.35
CA LEU A 42 23.12 -2.69 -19.74
C LEU A 42 23.65 -3.86 -20.60
N HIS A 43 24.49 -3.54 -21.56
CA HIS A 43 25.03 -4.49 -22.52
C HIS A 43 26.05 -5.46 -21.88
N GLU A 44 26.99 -4.94 -21.11
CA GLU A 44 28.13 -5.72 -20.60
C GLU A 44 27.82 -6.48 -19.31
N ARG A 45 26.83 -6.04 -18.52
CA ARG A 45 26.58 -6.58 -17.17
C ARG A 45 25.18 -7.13 -16.95
N VAL A 46 24.17 -6.65 -17.68
CA VAL A 46 22.76 -6.97 -17.42
C VAL A 46 22.18 -7.93 -18.48
N LEU A 47 22.22 -7.54 -19.75
CA LEU A 47 21.71 -8.30 -20.89
C LEU A 47 22.87 -8.79 -21.76
N THR A 48 23.62 -9.77 -21.25
CA THR A 48 24.90 -10.20 -21.86
C THR A 48 24.76 -11.31 -22.90
N SER A 49 23.64 -12.03 -22.90
CA SER A 49 23.38 -13.13 -23.85
C SER A 49 21.88 -13.41 -23.96
N TYR A 50 21.50 -14.36 -24.82
CA TYR A 50 20.21 -15.05 -24.81
C TYR A 50 20.45 -16.54 -24.47
N PRO A 51 19.42 -17.33 -24.11
CA PRO A 51 19.61 -18.71 -23.66
C PRO A 51 20.47 -19.58 -24.60
N GLY A 52 21.53 -20.15 -24.04
CA GLY A 52 22.51 -20.97 -24.75
C GLY A 52 22.00 -22.37 -25.09
N LYS A 53 22.71 -23.06 -25.99
CA LYS A 53 22.36 -24.41 -26.46
C LYS A 53 22.26 -25.42 -25.31
N GLY A 54 21.13 -26.11 -25.22
CA GLY A 54 20.95 -27.20 -24.24
C GLY A 54 20.83 -26.71 -22.79
N SER A 55 20.68 -25.40 -22.58
CA SER A 55 20.37 -24.85 -21.26
C SER A 55 18.92 -25.12 -20.88
N GLN A 56 18.64 -25.22 -19.58
CA GLN A 56 17.27 -25.35 -19.07
C GLN A 56 16.37 -24.19 -19.53
N ALA A 57 16.92 -22.97 -19.56
CA ALA A 57 16.22 -21.79 -20.06
C ALA A 57 15.84 -21.91 -21.55
N SER A 58 16.72 -22.47 -22.39
CA SER A 58 16.40 -22.71 -23.81
C SER A 58 15.29 -23.75 -24.00
N GLU A 59 15.25 -24.76 -23.15
CA GLU A 59 14.19 -25.77 -23.18
C GLU A 59 12.84 -25.18 -22.70
N TRP A 60 12.85 -24.36 -21.65
CA TRP A 60 11.65 -23.65 -21.21
C TRP A 60 11.16 -22.63 -22.25
N ASP A 61 12.05 -21.91 -22.92
CA ASP A 61 11.70 -21.03 -24.04
C ASP A 61 10.93 -21.78 -25.13
N ARG A 62 11.43 -22.95 -25.53
CA ARG A 62 10.80 -23.82 -26.53
C ARG A 62 9.43 -24.30 -26.05
N GLN A 63 9.38 -24.91 -24.86
CA GLN A 63 8.15 -25.44 -24.28
C GLN A 63 7.09 -24.36 -24.13
N ALA A 64 7.44 -23.22 -23.53
CA ALA A 64 6.49 -22.12 -23.35
C ALA A 64 6.08 -21.50 -24.70
N SER A 65 6.96 -21.43 -25.71
CA SER A 65 6.54 -21.00 -27.06
C SER A 65 5.47 -21.94 -27.66
N ASN A 66 5.63 -23.25 -27.52
CA ASN A 66 4.66 -24.23 -27.99
C ASN A 66 3.35 -24.19 -27.18
N GLU A 67 3.45 -24.08 -25.85
CA GLU A 67 2.29 -23.98 -24.95
C GLU A 67 1.47 -22.72 -25.24
N TYR A 68 2.13 -21.57 -25.42
CA TYR A 68 1.46 -20.28 -25.57
C TYR A 68 0.87 -20.06 -26.96
N THR A 69 1.47 -20.64 -28.01
CA THR A 69 0.89 -20.61 -29.36
C THR A 69 -0.38 -21.47 -29.48
N ALA A 70 -0.63 -22.36 -28.51
CA ALA A 70 -1.88 -23.10 -28.40
C ALA A 70 -3.00 -22.35 -27.67
N ILE A 71 -2.74 -21.16 -27.10
CA ILE A 71 -3.77 -20.33 -26.44
C ILE A 71 -4.80 -19.86 -27.47
N THR A 72 -6.09 -19.98 -27.12
CA THR A 72 -7.24 -19.55 -27.95
C THR A 72 -8.19 -18.66 -27.13
N GLY A 73 -9.29 -18.22 -27.72
CA GLY A 73 -10.32 -17.40 -27.03
C GLY A 73 -9.92 -15.94 -26.85
N GLU A 74 -10.45 -15.29 -25.81
CA GLU A 74 -10.31 -13.85 -25.56
C GLU A 74 -8.84 -13.42 -25.42
N ARG A 75 -7.99 -14.25 -24.78
CA ARG A 75 -6.57 -13.94 -24.64
C ARG A 75 -5.82 -13.94 -25.97
N TYR A 76 -6.18 -14.85 -26.89
CA TYR A 76 -5.62 -14.86 -28.25
C TYR A 76 -6.12 -13.68 -29.07
N ALA A 77 -7.41 -13.32 -28.96
CA ALA A 77 -7.95 -12.15 -29.65
C ALA A 77 -7.20 -10.87 -29.24
N LEU A 78 -6.97 -10.66 -27.93
CA LEU A 78 -6.12 -9.58 -27.45
C LEU A 78 -4.69 -9.68 -27.98
N ALA A 79 -4.11 -10.89 -28.02
CA ALA A 79 -2.76 -11.09 -28.55
C ALA A 79 -2.63 -10.76 -30.04
N TYR A 80 -3.69 -11.02 -30.80
CA TYR A 80 -3.77 -10.71 -32.21
C TYR A 80 -3.87 -9.19 -32.43
N ASP A 81 -4.71 -8.50 -31.66
CA ASP A 81 -4.83 -7.04 -31.70
C ASP A 81 -3.53 -6.35 -31.26
N ASP A 82 -2.84 -6.92 -30.26
CA ASP A 82 -1.51 -6.51 -29.80
C ASP A 82 -0.43 -6.62 -30.88
N GLN A 83 -0.75 -7.09 -32.07
CA GLN A 83 0.17 -6.97 -33.19
C GLN A 83 0.32 -5.55 -33.73
N ASP A 84 -0.68 -4.70 -33.51
CA ASP A 84 -0.66 -3.31 -33.96
C ASP A 84 0.39 -2.49 -33.17
N GLN A 85 1.25 -1.80 -33.93
CA GLN A 85 2.30 -0.91 -33.42
C GLN A 85 1.99 0.57 -33.65
N SER A 86 0.77 0.88 -34.11
CA SER A 86 0.32 2.25 -34.25
C SER A 86 0.40 2.96 -32.89
N SER A 87 0.84 4.22 -32.91
CA SER A 87 0.92 5.04 -31.70
C SER A 87 -0.45 5.23 -31.05
N GLU A 88 -1.53 5.18 -31.83
CA GLU A 88 -2.91 5.21 -31.36
C GLU A 88 -3.27 3.97 -30.55
N TYR A 89 -3.03 2.77 -31.10
CA TYR A 89 -3.38 1.52 -30.44
C TYR A 89 -2.61 1.35 -29.13
N ILE A 90 -1.28 1.52 -29.18
CA ILE A 90 -0.41 1.39 -27.99
C ILE A 90 -0.87 2.38 -26.91
N TYR A 91 -1.11 3.65 -27.27
CA TYR A 91 -1.58 4.64 -26.31
C TYR A 91 -2.90 4.23 -25.66
N ARG A 92 -3.94 3.91 -26.46
CA ARG A 92 -5.26 3.53 -25.94
C ARG A 92 -5.21 2.31 -25.03
N SER A 93 -4.49 1.28 -25.46
CA SER A 93 -4.32 0.03 -24.74
C SER A 93 -3.78 0.22 -23.31
N PHE A 94 -2.79 1.11 -23.14
CA PHE A 94 -2.20 1.38 -21.84
C PHE A 94 -2.92 2.49 -21.05
N ALA A 95 -3.55 3.45 -21.74
CA ALA A 95 -4.36 4.49 -21.10
C ALA A 95 -5.50 3.88 -20.29
N VAL A 96 -6.15 2.81 -20.79
CA VAL A 96 -7.17 2.06 -20.03
C VAL A 96 -6.60 1.43 -18.75
N ALA A 97 -5.38 0.90 -18.77
CA ALA A 97 -4.76 0.35 -17.56
C ALA A 97 -4.46 1.44 -16.50
N ALA A 98 -4.12 2.66 -16.95
CA ALA A 98 -3.81 3.78 -16.07
C ALA A 98 -5.05 4.56 -15.59
N LEU A 99 -6.05 4.74 -16.45
CA LEU A 99 -7.19 5.62 -16.21
C LEU A 99 -8.50 4.85 -16.02
N GLY A 100 -8.58 3.61 -16.51
CA GLY A 100 -9.80 2.79 -16.60
C GLY A 100 -10.64 3.07 -17.86
N GLU A 101 -11.62 2.19 -18.13
CA GLU A 101 -12.40 2.19 -19.38
C GLU A 101 -13.36 3.37 -19.54
N GLN A 102 -13.83 3.94 -18.43
CA GLN A 102 -14.84 5.01 -18.40
C GLN A 102 -14.26 6.40 -18.11
N ALA A 103 -12.93 6.53 -18.11
CA ALA A 103 -12.28 7.80 -17.81
C ALA A 103 -12.62 8.85 -18.87
N ASN A 104 -13.26 9.95 -18.46
CA ASN A 104 -13.44 11.15 -19.28
C ASN A 104 -12.18 12.04 -19.19
N ALA A 105 -11.03 11.49 -19.54
CA ALA A 105 -9.76 12.21 -19.54
C ALA A 105 -9.44 12.77 -20.94
N PRO A 106 -8.81 13.95 -21.04
CA PRO A 106 -8.26 14.42 -22.32
C PRO A 106 -7.21 13.43 -22.84
N ASP A 107 -7.02 13.39 -24.15
CA ASP A 107 -5.92 12.66 -24.76
C ASP A 107 -4.58 13.20 -24.23
N LEU A 108 -3.85 12.41 -23.43
CA LEU A 108 -2.62 12.86 -22.77
C LEU A 108 -1.56 13.31 -23.78
N ARG A 109 -1.63 12.84 -25.03
CA ARG A 109 -0.71 13.26 -26.09
C ARG A 109 -0.88 14.73 -26.49
N SER A 110 -2.01 15.37 -26.14
CA SER A 110 -2.17 16.81 -26.30
C SER A 110 -1.56 17.63 -25.16
N ILE A 111 -1.05 16.98 -24.10
CA ILE A 111 -0.49 17.65 -22.92
C ILE A 111 1.03 17.77 -23.07
N THR A 112 1.56 18.99 -22.97
CA THR A 112 2.99 19.27 -23.13
C THR A 112 3.87 18.48 -22.15
N SER A 113 3.51 18.46 -20.87
CA SER A 113 4.30 17.76 -19.84
C SER A 113 4.33 16.23 -20.02
N TYR A 114 3.25 15.62 -20.52
CA TYR A 114 3.23 14.20 -20.91
C TYR A 114 4.24 13.91 -22.03
N ASN A 115 4.27 14.76 -23.06
CA ASN A 115 5.20 14.63 -24.17
C ASN A 115 6.65 14.84 -23.72
N GLN A 116 6.89 15.76 -22.78
CA GLN A 116 8.21 15.97 -22.18
C GLN A 116 8.71 14.74 -21.42
N ILE A 117 7.86 14.07 -20.61
CA ILE A 117 8.22 12.79 -19.96
C ILE A 117 8.62 11.73 -21.00
N SER A 118 7.79 11.58 -22.04
CA SER A 118 8.04 10.62 -23.12
C SER A 118 9.34 10.89 -23.88
N GLU A 119 9.69 12.17 -24.08
CA GLU A 119 10.92 12.59 -24.75
C GLU A 119 12.16 12.40 -23.85
N LEU A 120 12.06 12.65 -22.54
CA LEU A 120 13.16 12.39 -21.61
C LEU A 120 13.48 10.90 -21.53
N TYR A 121 12.47 10.04 -21.40
CA TYR A 121 12.67 8.59 -21.42
C TYR A 121 13.25 8.10 -22.75
N LYS A 122 12.76 8.62 -23.87
CA LYS A 122 13.34 8.35 -25.19
C LYS A 122 14.82 8.78 -25.25
N THR A 123 15.15 9.99 -24.77
CA THR A 123 16.54 10.48 -24.78
C THR A 123 17.48 9.58 -23.99
N ALA A 124 17.01 9.07 -22.85
CA ALA A 124 17.75 8.21 -21.93
C ALA A 124 18.04 6.80 -22.48
N THR A 125 17.20 6.31 -23.39
CA THR A 125 17.26 4.93 -23.93
C THR A 125 17.94 4.85 -25.29
N TYR A 126 18.74 5.86 -25.64
CA TYR A 126 19.47 5.96 -26.90
C TYR A 126 20.98 6.03 -26.66
N ALA A 127 21.76 5.35 -27.50
CA ALA A 127 23.22 5.36 -27.46
C ALA A 127 23.79 5.46 -28.86
N TYR A 128 25.06 5.87 -28.95
CA TYR A 128 25.81 5.84 -30.19
C TYR A 128 26.11 4.39 -30.57
N ASP A 129 25.63 3.97 -31.74
CA ASP A 129 25.88 2.65 -32.30
C ASP A 129 27.07 2.74 -33.26
N ALA A 130 28.22 2.23 -32.82
CA ALA A 130 29.44 2.23 -33.63
C ALA A 130 29.29 1.43 -34.94
N ASN A 131 28.41 0.41 -34.98
CA ASN A 131 28.21 -0.41 -36.17
C ASN A 131 27.44 0.32 -37.26
N SER A 132 26.47 1.16 -36.88
CA SER A 132 25.66 1.93 -37.84
C SER A 132 26.12 3.39 -37.99
N GLY A 133 27.06 3.85 -37.16
CA GLY A 133 27.60 5.22 -37.20
C GLY A 133 26.59 6.30 -36.78
N ARG A 134 25.53 5.93 -36.04
CA ARG A 134 24.46 6.85 -35.63
C ARG A 134 23.88 6.50 -34.27
N THR A 135 23.20 7.45 -33.64
CA THR A 135 22.48 7.22 -32.38
C THR A 135 21.20 6.43 -32.62
N ARG A 136 20.98 5.35 -31.86
CA ARG A 136 19.80 4.47 -31.94
C ARG A 136 19.32 4.10 -30.55
N SER A 137 18.09 3.60 -30.44
CA SER A 137 17.60 3.06 -29.18
C SER A 137 18.32 1.77 -28.80
N PHE A 138 18.45 1.51 -27.49
CA PHE A 138 19.20 0.38 -26.95
C PHE A 138 18.76 -0.96 -27.52
N ASP A 139 17.45 -1.19 -27.65
CA ASP A 139 16.88 -2.44 -28.17
C ASP A 139 17.34 -2.74 -29.60
N PHE A 140 17.45 -1.72 -30.46
CA PHE A 140 17.94 -1.87 -31.82
C PHE A 140 19.43 -2.20 -31.87
N ILE A 141 20.24 -1.61 -30.98
CA ILE A 141 21.68 -1.91 -30.92
C ILE A 141 21.89 -3.35 -30.44
N LEU A 142 21.22 -3.75 -29.36
CA LEU A 142 21.27 -5.11 -28.82
C LEU A 142 20.78 -6.15 -29.84
N LYS A 143 19.70 -5.86 -30.58
CA LYS A 143 19.19 -6.75 -31.64
C LYS A 143 20.22 -7.02 -32.73
N ASP A 144 20.90 -5.98 -33.18
CA ASP A 144 21.88 -6.08 -34.26
C ASP A 144 23.16 -6.79 -33.80
N GLU A 145 23.40 -6.88 -32.50
CA GLU A 145 24.48 -7.65 -31.92
C GLU A 145 24.13 -9.12 -31.72
N PHE A 146 23.04 -9.43 -31.00
CA PHE A 146 22.69 -10.81 -30.64
C PHE A 146 22.23 -11.64 -31.84
N LYS A 147 21.55 -11.01 -32.81
CA LYS A 147 21.08 -11.63 -34.04
C LYS A 147 20.34 -12.96 -33.84
N ARG A 148 19.54 -13.10 -32.77
CA ARG A 148 18.81 -14.34 -32.45
C ARG A 148 17.68 -14.61 -33.46
N GLY A 149 17.60 -15.84 -33.98
CA GLY A 149 16.46 -16.30 -34.80
C GLY A 149 15.15 -16.39 -33.99
N ARG A 150 14.03 -16.07 -34.63
CA ARG A 150 12.68 -16.09 -34.03
C ARG A 150 12.09 -17.51 -33.96
N PRO A 151 11.11 -17.79 -33.08
CA PRO A 151 10.54 -19.13 -32.93
C PRO A 151 10.15 -19.79 -34.27
N TYR A 152 9.37 -19.11 -35.10
CA TYR A 152 8.96 -19.63 -36.42
C TYR A 152 10.11 -19.87 -37.42
N GLN A 153 11.32 -19.37 -37.15
CA GLN A 153 12.50 -19.58 -37.97
C GLN A 153 13.36 -20.75 -37.47
N VAL A 154 13.21 -21.14 -36.20
CA VAL A 154 14.11 -22.08 -35.53
C VAL A 154 13.43 -23.30 -34.93
N LEU A 155 12.10 -23.30 -34.82
CA LEU A 155 11.30 -24.45 -34.41
C LEU A 155 10.68 -25.10 -35.64
N ASP A 156 10.66 -26.43 -35.67
CA ASP A 156 9.95 -27.20 -36.70
C ASP A 156 8.45 -27.34 -36.39
N GLU A 157 7.72 -28.05 -37.26
CA GLU A 157 6.27 -28.29 -37.12
C GLU A 157 5.90 -29.08 -35.85
N LYS A 158 6.86 -29.76 -35.22
CA LYS A 158 6.67 -30.48 -33.95
C LYS A 158 7.01 -29.61 -32.73
N GLY A 159 7.48 -28.38 -32.95
CA GLY A 159 7.92 -27.48 -31.90
C GLY A 159 9.31 -27.81 -31.36
N ASP A 160 10.13 -28.57 -32.11
CA ASP A 160 11.50 -28.89 -31.75
C ASP A 160 12.49 -27.94 -32.45
N TYR A 161 13.63 -27.66 -31.82
CA TYR A 161 14.68 -26.85 -32.45
C TYR A 161 15.23 -27.55 -33.69
N ILE A 162 15.25 -26.85 -34.83
CA ILE A 162 15.88 -27.36 -36.05
C ILE A 162 17.38 -27.57 -35.87
N LYS A 163 17.96 -28.45 -36.69
CA LYS A 163 19.41 -28.65 -36.73
C LYS A 163 20.10 -27.30 -37.04
N ASN A 164 21.08 -26.94 -36.23
CA ASN A 164 21.86 -25.69 -36.33
C ASN A 164 21.06 -24.40 -36.11
N TYR A 165 19.98 -24.43 -35.31
CA TYR A 165 19.14 -23.25 -35.06
C TYR A 165 19.89 -21.97 -34.62
N LEU A 166 21.02 -22.08 -33.89
CA LEU A 166 21.84 -20.93 -33.48
C LEU A 166 22.57 -20.22 -34.65
N SER A 167 22.69 -20.89 -35.79
CA SER A 167 23.23 -20.30 -37.02
C SER A 167 22.21 -19.43 -37.74
N VAL A 168 20.91 -19.61 -37.47
CA VAL A 168 19.84 -18.76 -38.02
C VAL A 168 19.93 -17.39 -37.38
N LYS A 169 20.20 -16.37 -38.20
CA LYS A 169 20.29 -14.98 -37.76
C LYS A 169 18.97 -14.25 -37.97
N GLY A 170 18.53 -13.53 -36.95
CA GLY A 170 17.27 -12.78 -36.96
C GLY A 170 17.28 -11.67 -35.91
N SER A 171 16.16 -10.97 -35.75
CA SER A 171 16.03 -9.85 -34.81
C SER A 171 15.08 -10.19 -33.66
N SER A 172 15.24 -11.36 -33.04
CA SER A 172 14.35 -11.83 -31.95
C SER A 172 14.65 -11.14 -30.62
N PHE A 173 15.93 -11.06 -30.22
CA PHE A 173 16.32 -10.66 -28.86
C PHE A 173 17.00 -9.28 -28.82
N PRO A 174 16.59 -8.36 -27.92
CA PRO A 174 15.33 -8.36 -27.17
C PRO A 174 14.13 -8.06 -28.10
N SER A 175 12.89 -8.18 -27.62
CA SER A 175 11.69 -7.84 -28.40
C SER A 175 11.43 -6.32 -28.44
N GLY A 176 11.69 -5.65 -29.57
CA GLY A 176 11.44 -4.21 -29.73
C GLY A 176 9.96 -3.82 -29.61
N HIS A 177 9.04 -4.71 -30.02
CA HIS A 177 7.61 -4.51 -29.81
C HIS A 177 7.25 -4.45 -28.33
N THR A 178 7.77 -5.40 -27.54
CA THR A 178 7.62 -5.41 -26.08
C THR A 178 8.24 -4.15 -25.45
N TRP A 179 9.42 -3.74 -25.92
CA TRP A 179 10.11 -2.53 -25.47
C TRP A 179 9.25 -1.26 -25.68
N SER A 180 8.57 -1.16 -26.82
CA SER A 180 7.64 -0.05 -27.10
C SER A 180 6.45 -0.02 -26.13
N GLY A 181 5.92 -1.17 -25.75
CA GLY A 181 4.87 -1.27 -24.73
C GLY A 181 5.37 -0.79 -23.36
N PHE A 182 6.55 -1.22 -22.93
CA PHE A 182 7.15 -0.75 -21.68
C PHE A 182 7.47 0.74 -21.68
N LYS A 183 7.89 1.32 -22.81
CA LYS A 183 8.06 2.76 -22.94
C LYS A 183 6.77 3.52 -22.61
N GLN A 184 5.63 3.04 -23.13
CA GLN A 184 4.32 3.63 -22.84
C GLN A 184 3.93 3.42 -21.37
N ALA A 185 4.15 2.22 -20.84
CA ALA A 185 3.89 1.88 -19.44
C ALA A 185 4.66 2.80 -18.48
N ILE A 186 5.94 3.03 -18.74
CA ILE A 186 6.80 3.86 -17.90
C ILE A 186 6.34 5.32 -17.87
N ALA A 187 6.00 5.90 -19.03
CA ALA A 187 5.47 7.27 -19.06
C ALA A 187 4.22 7.41 -18.19
N LEU A 188 3.29 6.44 -18.28
CA LEU A 188 2.07 6.43 -17.48
C LEU A 188 2.32 6.10 -16.00
N SER A 189 3.25 5.21 -15.67
CA SER A 189 3.54 4.86 -14.26
C SER A 189 4.20 6.00 -13.49
N LEU A 190 4.90 6.90 -14.18
CA LEU A 190 5.43 8.13 -13.57
C LEU A 190 4.31 9.13 -13.23
N ILE A 191 3.25 9.16 -14.04
CA ILE A 191 2.10 10.08 -13.88
C ILE A 191 1.06 9.49 -12.92
N PHE A 192 0.84 8.18 -12.96
CA PHE A 192 -0.12 7.44 -12.16
C PHE A 192 0.58 6.31 -11.37
N PRO A 193 1.51 6.64 -10.46
CA PRO A 193 2.21 5.62 -9.69
C PRO A 193 1.27 4.77 -8.82
N GLU A 194 0.07 5.26 -8.49
CA GLU A 194 -0.99 4.52 -7.79
C GLU A 194 -1.60 3.39 -8.63
N ARG A 195 -1.40 3.40 -9.95
CA ARG A 195 -1.88 2.39 -10.92
C ARG A 195 -0.75 1.56 -11.53
N GLY A 196 0.45 1.64 -10.97
CA GLY A 196 1.61 0.97 -11.57
C GLY A 196 1.48 -0.55 -11.60
N SER A 197 0.70 -1.16 -10.70
CA SER A 197 0.44 -2.61 -10.74
C SER A 197 -0.27 -3.00 -12.03
N GLU A 198 -1.34 -2.29 -12.38
CA GLU A 198 -2.15 -2.51 -13.58
C GLU A 198 -1.37 -2.12 -14.85
N ILE A 199 -0.67 -0.99 -14.82
CA ILE A 199 0.12 -0.47 -15.95
C ILE A 199 1.24 -1.44 -16.34
N PHE A 200 2.03 -1.91 -15.37
CA PHE A 200 3.09 -2.88 -15.65
C PHE A 200 2.54 -4.27 -15.95
N SER A 201 1.43 -4.68 -15.34
CA SER A 201 0.73 -5.91 -15.71
C SER A 201 0.32 -5.91 -17.19
N ARG A 202 -0.19 -4.79 -17.69
CA ARG A 202 -0.51 -4.64 -19.11
C ARG A 202 0.75 -4.70 -20.00
N ALA A 203 1.88 -4.14 -19.55
CA ALA A 203 3.15 -4.23 -20.26
C ALA A 203 3.64 -5.68 -20.41
N LEU A 204 3.49 -6.49 -19.35
CA LEU A 204 3.81 -7.92 -19.39
C LEU A 204 2.91 -8.67 -20.39
N GLN A 205 1.59 -8.40 -20.37
CA GLN A 205 0.65 -9.01 -21.31
C GLN A 205 0.95 -8.63 -22.76
N PHE A 206 1.30 -7.36 -23.03
CA PHE A 206 1.67 -6.88 -24.35
C PHE A 206 2.91 -7.61 -24.90
N GLY A 207 3.88 -7.91 -24.03
CA GLY A 207 5.01 -8.78 -24.36
C GLY A 207 4.61 -10.24 -24.58
N GLU A 208 3.82 -10.81 -23.67
CA GLU A 208 3.31 -12.18 -23.74
C GLU A 208 2.50 -12.44 -25.03
N SER A 209 1.73 -11.45 -25.49
CA SER A 209 1.01 -11.49 -26.76
C SER A 209 1.94 -11.84 -27.93
N ARG A 210 3.22 -11.43 -27.87
CA ARG A 210 4.23 -11.74 -28.89
C ARG A 210 4.69 -13.19 -28.88
N VAL A 211 4.56 -13.87 -27.75
CA VAL A 211 4.81 -15.31 -27.63
C VAL A 211 3.58 -16.09 -28.13
N ILE A 212 2.37 -15.65 -27.78
CA ILE A 212 1.12 -16.26 -28.23
C ILE A 212 1.01 -16.27 -29.75
N VAL A 213 1.36 -15.16 -30.42
CA VAL A 213 1.36 -15.09 -31.90
C VAL A 213 2.63 -15.71 -32.53
N GLY A 214 3.48 -16.38 -31.75
CA GLY A 214 4.68 -17.09 -32.24
C GLY A 214 5.82 -16.20 -32.74
N ALA A 215 5.79 -14.90 -32.46
CA ALA A 215 6.76 -13.93 -32.99
C ALA A 215 8.06 -13.85 -32.20
N HIS A 216 8.03 -14.16 -30.90
CA HIS A 216 9.15 -14.02 -29.97
C HIS A 216 9.20 -15.18 -28.98
N PHE A 217 10.40 -15.53 -28.54
CA PHE A 217 10.58 -16.41 -27.40
C PHE A 217 10.22 -15.69 -26.09
N PRO A 218 9.80 -16.43 -25.05
CA PRO A 218 9.61 -15.91 -23.71
C PRO A 218 10.73 -15.01 -23.20
N THR A 219 11.98 -15.46 -23.31
CA THR A 219 13.14 -14.68 -22.84
C THR A 219 13.42 -13.42 -23.65
N ASP A 220 12.93 -13.31 -24.90
CA ASP A 220 13.04 -12.06 -25.68
C ASP A 220 12.20 -10.93 -25.06
N THR A 221 11.04 -11.26 -24.49
CA THR A 221 10.16 -10.28 -23.84
C THR A 221 10.65 -9.95 -22.43
N ILE A 222 11.18 -10.95 -21.71
CA ILE A 222 11.83 -10.77 -20.39
C ILE A 222 13.02 -9.82 -20.55
N ALA A 223 13.83 -9.98 -21.60
CA ALA A 223 14.96 -9.09 -21.85
C ALA A 223 14.52 -7.64 -22.12
N SER A 224 13.42 -7.43 -22.86
CA SER A 224 12.86 -6.09 -23.04
C SER A 224 12.37 -5.47 -21.72
N ARG A 225 11.74 -6.26 -20.85
CA ARG A 225 11.37 -5.83 -19.50
C ARG A 225 12.59 -5.41 -18.71
N VAL A 226 13.63 -6.24 -18.70
CA VAL A 226 14.88 -5.99 -17.97
C VAL A 226 15.54 -4.69 -18.43
N GLY A 227 15.70 -4.49 -19.74
CA GLY A 227 16.26 -3.24 -20.27
C GLY A 227 15.40 -2.02 -19.93
N SER A 228 14.06 -2.16 -19.95
CA SER A 228 13.15 -1.07 -19.60
C SER A 228 13.22 -0.70 -18.12
N TYR A 229 13.25 -1.70 -17.22
CA TYR A 229 13.39 -1.50 -15.78
C TYR A 229 14.75 -0.90 -15.43
N PHE A 230 15.82 -1.42 -16.01
CA PHE A 230 17.16 -0.87 -15.85
C PHE A 230 17.18 0.63 -16.24
N SER A 231 16.67 0.99 -17.41
CA SER A 231 16.66 2.39 -17.86
C SER A 231 15.80 3.30 -16.96
N LEU A 232 14.65 2.82 -16.48
CA LEU A 232 13.82 3.58 -15.53
C LEU A 232 14.54 3.80 -14.20
N ALA A 233 15.20 2.77 -13.67
CA ALA A 233 15.93 2.89 -12.41
C ALA A 233 17.08 3.89 -12.51
N GLN A 234 17.80 3.94 -13.65
CA GLN A 234 18.85 4.94 -13.85
C GLN A 234 18.30 6.38 -13.84
N LEU A 235 17.14 6.60 -14.49
CA LEU A 235 16.46 7.89 -14.47
C LEU A 235 16.05 8.32 -13.05
N LEU A 236 15.50 7.39 -12.28
CA LEU A 236 14.99 7.66 -10.94
C LEU A 236 16.09 7.70 -9.87
N ALA A 237 17.28 7.17 -10.15
CA ALA A 237 18.44 7.23 -9.25
C ALA A 237 19.14 8.59 -9.23
N ASP A 238 19.01 9.39 -10.30
CA ASP A 238 19.50 10.77 -10.34
C ASP A 238 18.44 11.71 -9.74
N ASP A 239 18.79 12.39 -8.65
CA ASP A 239 17.84 13.21 -7.89
C ASP A 239 17.24 14.36 -8.70
N SER A 240 18.01 14.96 -9.60
CA SER A 240 17.58 16.10 -10.44
C SER A 240 16.64 15.64 -11.54
N ILE A 241 17.00 14.53 -12.20
CA ILE A 241 16.16 13.91 -13.22
C ILE A 241 14.84 13.42 -12.60
N ALA A 242 14.91 12.74 -11.45
CA ALA A 242 13.74 12.23 -10.74
C ALA A 242 12.80 13.35 -10.29
N ALA A 243 13.34 14.47 -9.78
CA ALA A 243 12.53 15.63 -9.40
C ALA A 243 11.83 16.26 -10.62
N THR A 244 12.54 16.42 -11.74
CA THR A 244 11.96 16.94 -12.99
C THR A 244 10.84 16.02 -13.50
N LEU A 245 11.04 14.71 -13.49
CA LEU A 245 10.00 13.75 -13.87
C LEU A 245 8.78 13.82 -12.95
N ALA A 246 8.98 13.95 -11.63
CA ALA A 246 7.90 14.11 -10.67
C ALA A 246 7.13 15.43 -10.88
N ASP A 247 7.81 16.52 -11.20
CA ASP A 247 7.15 17.81 -11.47
C ASP A 247 6.38 17.79 -12.78
N LEU A 248 6.92 17.18 -13.85
CA LEU A 248 6.18 16.94 -15.09
C LEU A 248 4.96 16.04 -14.87
N ALA A 249 5.07 15.03 -13.99
CA ALA A 249 3.96 14.17 -13.62
C ALA A 249 2.85 14.98 -12.93
N LYS A 250 3.20 15.80 -11.93
CA LYS A 250 2.27 16.71 -11.24
C LYS A 250 1.61 17.70 -12.22
N ALA A 251 2.39 18.30 -13.12
CA ALA A 251 1.88 19.21 -14.15
C ALA A 251 0.88 18.51 -15.10
N THR A 252 1.19 17.28 -15.52
CA THR A 252 0.29 16.47 -16.36
C THR A 252 -1.03 16.19 -15.65
N ARG A 253 -0.97 15.77 -14.38
CA ARG A 253 -2.16 15.54 -13.56
C ARG A 253 -2.99 16.82 -13.38
N SER A 254 -2.35 17.97 -13.22
CA SER A 254 -3.01 19.27 -13.13
C SER A 254 -3.80 19.61 -14.40
N GLU A 255 -3.24 19.35 -15.59
CA GLU A 255 -3.97 19.56 -16.86
C GLU A 255 -5.15 18.60 -17.03
N ILE A 256 -4.99 17.33 -16.64
CA ILE A 256 -6.09 16.36 -16.61
C ILE A 256 -7.22 16.87 -15.71
N ALA A 257 -6.87 17.39 -14.52
CA ALA A 257 -7.82 17.94 -13.55
C ALA A 257 -8.75 19.01 -14.15
N LYS A 258 -8.23 19.86 -15.04
CA LYS A 258 -9.02 20.93 -15.67
C LYS A 258 -10.14 20.39 -16.58
N GLY A 259 -9.94 19.21 -17.17
CA GLY A 259 -10.96 18.52 -17.97
C GLY A 259 -11.96 17.72 -17.13
N CYS A 260 -11.68 17.57 -15.83
CA CYS A 260 -12.50 16.82 -14.88
C CYS A 260 -13.35 17.81 -14.08
N HIS A 261 -14.67 17.69 -14.17
CA HIS A 261 -15.55 18.48 -13.31
C HIS A 261 -15.27 18.12 -11.83
N GLU A 262 -14.54 19.00 -11.13
CA GLU A 262 -14.32 19.13 -9.68
C GLU A 262 -13.08 18.46 -9.02
N ASN A 263 -12.50 17.35 -9.48
CA ASN A 263 -11.14 16.90 -9.08
C ASN A 263 -10.57 15.78 -9.98
N THR A 264 -9.24 15.57 -9.96
CA THR A 264 -8.56 14.43 -10.65
C THR A 264 -9.05 13.06 -10.17
N GLY A 265 -9.41 12.96 -8.88
CA GLY A 265 -9.93 11.74 -8.28
C GLY A 265 -11.19 11.22 -8.97
N GLY A 266 -12.11 12.09 -9.40
CA GLY A 266 -13.34 11.72 -10.12
C GLY A 266 -13.11 11.25 -11.56
N CYS A 267 -11.97 11.60 -12.17
CA CYS A 267 -11.56 11.08 -13.48
C CYS A 267 -10.70 9.82 -13.40
N ILE A 268 -9.96 9.64 -12.31
CA ILE A 268 -9.06 8.49 -12.08
C ILE A 268 -9.78 7.38 -11.30
N ALA A 269 -10.87 7.69 -10.60
CA ALA A 269 -11.82 6.74 -10.02
C ALA A 269 -12.66 6.07 -11.11
N ALA A 270 -12.02 5.57 -12.15
CA ALA A 270 -12.65 4.55 -12.95
C ALA A 270 -12.75 3.29 -12.10
N THR A 271 -13.88 2.61 -12.25
CA THR A 271 -14.03 1.19 -11.93
C THR A 271 -12.72 0.46 -12.27
N GLN A 272 -12.23 -0.37 -11.34
CA GLN A 272 -11.20 -1.36 -11.66
C GLN A 272 -11.56 -1.97 -13.02
N PRO A 273 -10.65 -2.03 -14.01
CA PRO A 273 -10.99 -2.60 -15.31
C PRO A 273 -11.71 -3.92 -15.07
N GLY A 274 -12.93 -4.04 -15.60
CA GLY A 274 -13.88 -5.09 -15.23
C GLY A 274 -13.51 -6.48 -15.74
N THR A 275 -12.22 -6.74 -15.98
CA THR A 275 -11.74 -8.01 -16.50
C THR A 275 -10.69 -8.64 -15.57
N PRO A 276 -10.83 -9.94 -15.25
CA PRO A 276 -9.80 -10.75 -14.58
C PRO A 276 -8.42 -10.71 -15.26
N LEU A 277 -8.35 -10.20 -16.49
CA LEU A 277 -7.13 -9.98 -17.29
C LEU A 277 -6.12 -9.03 -16.63
N TYR A 278 -6.54 -8.10 -15.76
CA TYR A 278 -5.62 -7.12 -15.14
C TYR A 278 -5.28 -7.39 -13.68
N SER A 279 -5.92 -8.38 -13.05
CA SER A 279 -5.89 -8.58 -11.59
C SER A 279 -5.17 -9.84 -11.11
N SER A 280 -4.69 -10.71 -12.00
CA SER A 280 -3.97 -11.92 -11.57
C SER A 280 -2.46 -11.69 -11.53
N ASN A 281 -1.84 -11.82 -10.35
CA ASN A 281 -0.37 -11.84 -10.15
C ASN A 281 0.35 -13.05 -10.79
N SER A 282 -0.35 -13.83 -11.62
CA SER A 282 0.15 -15.00 -12.35
C SER A 282 0.19 -14.74 -13.86
N ILE A 283 0.70 -13.57 -14.27
CA ILE A 283 0.80 -13.23 -15.70
C ILE A 283 2.01 -13.96 -16.27
N GLY A 284 1.82 -14.79 -17.30
CA GLY A 284 2.90 -15.34 -18.13
C GLY A 284 3.77 -16.45 -17.54
N TYR A 285 4.77 -16.82 -18.35
CA TYR A 285 5.75 -17.87 -18.09
C TYR A 285 6.88 -17.44 -17.14
N TYR A 286 6.84 -16.21 -16.61
CA TYR A 286 7.91 -15.65 -15.77
C TYR A 286 8.23 -16.54 -14.57
N GLY A 287 7.21 -17.14 -13.95
CA GLY A 287 7.32 -18.06 -12.83
C GLY A 287 7.59 -19.52 -13.18
N LYS A 288 7.73 -19.90 -14.48
CA LYS A 288 8.06 -21.28 -14.89
C LYS A 288 9.42 -21.64 -14.30
N LYS A 289 9.48 -22.62 -13.41
CA LYS A 289 10.65 -22.92 -12.58
C LYS A 289 10.88 -24.43 -12.45
N GLU A 290 12.05 -24.79 -11.95
CA GLU A 290 12.31 -26.18 -11.54
C GLU A 290 11.43 -26.59 -10.34
N PRO A 291 11.17 -27.90 -10.15
CA PRO A 291 10.38 -28.38 -9.01
C PRO A 291 11.04 -28.12 -7.65
N ALA A 292 12.38 -28.03 -7.61
CA ALA A 292 13.10 -27.76 -6.37
C ALA A 292 12.83 -26.34 -5.86
N GLU A 293 12.71 -26.19 -4.54
CA GLU A 293 12.61 -24.88 -3.93
C GLU A 293 13.94 -24.13 -4.05
N ALA A 294 13.87 -22.89 -4.55
CA ALA A 294 15.01 -21.99 -4.56
C ALA A 294 15.11 -21.24 -3.22
N PRO A 295 16.34 -20.89 -2.79
CA PRO A 295 16.52 -19.93 -1.71
C PRO A 295 15.77 -18.63 -1.99
N ARG A 296 15.23 -18.01 -0.93
CA ARG A 296 14.59 -16.70 -1.02
C ARG A 296 15.64 -15.67 -1.45
N ILE A 297 15.26 -14.84 -2.40
CA ILE A 297 16.07 -13.70 -2.86
C ILE A 297 16.08 -12.64 -1.76
N THR A 298 17.25 -12.14 -1.40
CA THR A 298 17.45 -11.17 -0.33
C THR A 298 17.67 -9.77 -0.88
N PRO A 299 17.59 -8.71 -0.05
CA PRO A 299 17.86 -7.34 -0.50
C PRO A 299 19.27 -7.18 -1.12
N ASP A 300 20.27 -7.91 -0.60
CA ASP A 300 21.66 -7.86 -1.07
C ASP A 300 21.84 -8.45 -2.47
N ASP A 301 20.95 -9.37 -2.88
CA ASP A 301 20.92 -9.93 -4.24
C ASP A 301 20.38 -8.93 -5.28
N MET A 302 19.64 -7.91 -4.85
CA MET A 302 19.04 -6.94 -5.78
C MET A 302 20.11 -6.06 -6.44
N PRO A 303 20.03 -5.81 -7.76
CA PRO A 303 20.99 -4.98 -8.46
C PRO A 303 21.09 -3.57 -7.87
N ASP A 304 22.27 -2.96 -8.00
CA ASP A 304 22.47 -1.57 -7.63
C ASP A 304 21.45 -0.67 -8.34
N LYS A 305 20.91 0.29 -7.59
CA LYS A 305 19.87 1.23 -8.03
C LYS A 305 18.52 0.62 -8.40
N ALA A 306 18.33 -0.71 -8.38
CA ALA A 306 17.04 -1.31 -8.69
C ALA A 306 15.92 -0.77 -7.79
N GLY A 307 16.22 -0.47 -6.52
CA GLY A 307 15.28 0.13 -5.57
C GLY A 307 14.62 1.42 -6.09
N TYR A 308 15.30 2.21 -6.90
CA TYR A 308 14.76 3.47 -7.43
C TYR A 308 13.54 3.29 -8.35
N LEU A 309 13.26 2.08 -8.86
CA LEU A 309 12.00 1.76 -9.53
C LEU A 309 10.77 2.11 -8.68
N LEU A 310 10.90 2.11 -7.36
CA LEU A 310 9.82 2.37 -6.41
C LEU A 310 9.83 3.80 -5.84
N ARG A 311 10.76 4.66 -6.27
CA ARG A 311 10.95 6.01 -5.69
C ARG A 311 9.68 6.86 -5.68
N LEU A 312 8.95 6.88 -6.81
CA LEU A 312 7.70 7.67 -6.92
C LEU A 312 6.47 6.94 -6.36
N ARG A 313 6.58 5.62 -6.11
CA ARG A 313 5.51 4.81 -5.52
C ARG A 313 5.54 4.84 -3.98
N PHE A 314 6.73 4.81 -3.39
CA PHE A 314 6.94 4.87 -1.94
C PHE A 314 7.91 6.01 -1.57
N PRO A 315 7.54 7.29 -1.81
CA PRO A 315 8.45 8.44 -1.66
C PRO A 315 8.88 8.71 -0.21
N TYR A 316 8.23 8.06 0.76
CA TYR A 316 8.50 8.14 2.19
C TYR A 316 9.41 7.00 2.70
N LEU A 317 9.83 6.07 1.84
CA LEU A 317 10.74 4.97 2.16
C LEU A 317 12.16 5.25 1.66
N THR A 318 13.14 4.53 2.21
CA THR A 318 14.54 4.63 1.77
C THR A 318 14.85 3.65 0.63
N GLU A 319 15.98 3.85 -0.05
CA GLU A 319 16.45 2.94 -1.11
C GLU A 319 16.61 1.49 -0.61
N ALA A 320 17.13 1.31 0.61
CA ALA A 320 17.23 -0.01 1.23
C ALA A 320 15.86 -0.66 1.44
N ASN A 321 14.84 0.12 1.83
CA ASN A 321 13.47 -0.40 1.92
C ASN A 321 12.92 -0.76 0.54
N TRP A 322 13.19 0.04 -0.49
CA TRP A 322 12.76 -0.29 -1.85
C TRP A 322 13.40 -1.58 -2.35
N ARG A 323 14.71 -1.78 -2.14
CA ARG A 323 15.38 -3.06 -2.46
C ARG A 323 14.77 -4.24 -1.70
N SER A 324 14.44 -4.04 -0.43
CA SER A 324 13.74 -5.06 0.38
C SER A 324 12.38 -5.43 -0.21
N ILE A 325 11.59 -4.43 -0.65
CA ILE A 325 10.31 -4.67 -1.33
C ILE A 325 10.51 -5.47 -2.62
N LEU A 326 11.47 -5.07 -3.48
CA LEU A 326 11.77 -5.78 -4.73
C LEU A 326 12.19 -7.23 -4.46
N ALA A 327 13.10 -7.47 -3.51
CA ALA A 327 13.52 -8.81 -3.14
C ALA A 327 12.35 -9.67 -2.62
N SER A 328 11.50 -9.09 -1.76
CA SER A 328 10.38 -9.81 -1.16
C SER A 328 9.29 -10.22 -2.16
N THR A 329 9.21 -9.53 -3.29
CA THR A 329 8.18 -9.75 -4.31
C THR A 329 8.71 -10.44 -5.57
N ALA A 330 10.03 -10.63 -5.68
CA ALA A 330 10.68 -11.19 -6.85
C ALA A 330 10.19 -12.60 -7.22
N TYR A 331 10.24 -12.91 -8.51
CA TYR A 331 10.13 -14.29 -9.00
C TYR A 331 11.26 -15.14 -8.41
N PRO A 332 11.04 -16.46 -8.19
CA PRO A 332 12.10 -17.35 -7.70
C PRO A 332 13.36 -17.30 -8.57
N SER A 333 14.54 -17.40 -7.96
CA SER A 333 15.81 -17.31 -8.68
C SER A 333 16.01 -18.44 -9.71
N ASN A 334 15.40 -19.61 -9.49
CA ASN A 334 15.39 -20.73 -10.43
C ASN A 334 14.20 -20.71 -11.43
N SER A 335 13.53 -19.57 -11.56
CA SER A 335 12.48 -19.38 -12.58
C SER A 335 13.06 -18.96 -13.92
N LEU A 336 12.23 -19.00 -14.96
CA LEU A 336 12.56 -18.48 -16.28
C LEU A 336 12.86 -16.97 -16.23
N ALA A 337 12.30 -16.22 -15.28
CA ALA A 337 12.67 -14.82 -15.04
C ALA A 337 14.10 -14.69 -14.48
N GLY A 338 14.56 -15.66 -13.69
CA GLY A 338 15.91 -15.72 -13.11
C GLY A 338 16.98 -16.36 -13.99
N TRP A 339 16.67 -16.65 -15.26
CA TRP A 339 17.56 -17.41 -16.14
C TRP A 339 18.95 -16.79 -16.38
N MET A 340 19.09 -15.47 -16.18
CA MET A 340 20.36 -14.75 -16.32
C MET A 340 21.20 -14.75 -15.05
N ILE A 341 20.65 -15.20 -13.90
CA ILE A 341 21.32 -15.09 -12.60
C ILE A 341 22.67 -15.78 -12.61
N GLN A 342 23.68 -15.05 -12.16
CA GLN A 342 25.05 -15.48 -12.01
C GLN A 342 25.50 -15.13 -10.59
N SER A 343 25.99 -16.12 -9.84
CA SER A 343 26.36 -15.97 -8.43
C SER A 343 27.42 -14.88 -8.16
N SER A 344 28.20 -14.49 -9.16
CA SER A 344 29.25 -13.47 -9.06
C SER A 344 28.85 -12.09 -9.59
N ASN A 345 27.60 -11.90 -10.04
CA ASN A 345 27.16 -10.65 -10.66
C ASN A 345 25.74 -10.27 -10.18
N PRO A 346 25.60 -9.38 -9.18
CA PRO A 346 24.30 -8.90 -8.71
C PRO A 346 23.43 -8.27 -9.82
N ASP A 347 24.02 -7.67 -10.86
CA ASP A 347 23.25 -7.14 -12.00
C ASP A 347 22.53 -8.22 -12.82
N SER A 348 22.82 -9.48 -12.60
CA SER A 348 22.08 -10.56 -13.24
C SER A 348 20.64 -10.74 -12.69
N PHE A 349 20.31 -10.11 -11.56
CA PHE A 349 19.02 -10.24 -10.89
C PHE A 349 17.91 -9.31 -11.43
N TRP A 350 18.17 -8.44 -12.42
CA TRP A 350 17.11 -7.61 -13.03
C TRP A 350 15.93 -8.44 -13.57
N GLY A 351 16.21 -9.66 -14.02
CA GLY A 351 15.21 -10.57 -14.57
C GLY A 351 14.10 -10.94 -13.61
N VAL A 352 14.39 -11.08 -12.31
CA VAL A 352 13.43 -11.57 -11.31
C VAL A 352 12.51 -10.50 -10.73
N ILE A 353 12.74 -9.22 -11.04
CA ILE A 353 11.95 -8.11 -10.48
C ILE A 353 10.50 -8.21 -10.95
N ASP A 354 9.57 -8.32 -10.00
CA ASP A 354 8.12 -8.36 -10.24
C ASP A 354 7.48 -7.02 -9.84
N LEU A 355 7.64 -6.03 -10.71
CA LEU A 355 7.20 -4.67 -10.41
C LEU A 355 5.68 -4.54 -10.15
N PRO A 356 4.79 -5.26 -10.87
CA PRO A 356 3.36 -5.25 -10.55
C PRO A 356 3.04 -5.62 -9.10
N LYS A 357 3.70 -6.66 -8.57
CA LYS A 357 3.54 -7.11 -7.18
C LYS A 357 4.23 -6.15 -6.20
N ALA A 358 5.42 -5.64 -6.53
CA ALA A 358 6.15 -4.69 -5.71
C ALA A 358 5.39 -3.38 -5.47
N TYR A 359 4.58 -2.92 -6.43
CA TYR A 359 3.71 -1.75 -6.27
C TYR A 359 2.61 -1.94 -5.20
N GLY A 360 2.34 -3.19 -4.81
CA GLY A 360 1.46 -3.55 -3.69
C GLY A 360 2.10 -3.43 -2.31
N GLY A 361 3.39 -3.11 -2.21
CA GLY A 361 4.14 -3.07 -0.94
C GLY A 361 5.04 -4.30 -0.73
N PRO A 362 5.72 -4.43 0.42
CA PRO A 362 6.50 -5.63 0.73
C PRO A 362 5.62 -6.87 0.76
N ALA A 363 6.18 -8.05 0.49
CA ALA A 363 5.54 -9.34 0.76
C ALA A 363 6.30 -10.15 1.84
N TYR A 364 7.43 -9.62 2.31
CA TYR A 364 8.27 -10.24 3.33
C TYR A 364 9.11 -9.17 4.05
N LEU A 365 9.18 -9.20 5.38
CA LEU A 365 10.06 -8.36 6.20
C LEU A 365 11.26 -9.19 6.66
N TYR A 366 12.39 -9.01 5.99
CA TYR A 366 13.67 -9.65 6.35
C TYR A 366 14.13 -9.21 7.75
N ASP A 367 14.01 -7.92 8.02
CA ASP A 367 14.33 -7.24 9.27
C ASP A 367 13.22 -6.23 9.60
N SER A 368 13.34 -5.57 10.75
CA SER A 368 12.42 -4.50 11.11
C SER A 368 12.46 -3.35 10.10
N LEU A 369 11.31 -3.03 9.51
CA LEU A 369 11.14 -2.00 8.50
C LEU A 369 10.58 -0.73 9.15
N VAL A 370 11.34 0.36 9.06
CA VAL A 370 10.90 1.69 9.51
C VAL A 370 10.16 2.41 8.39
N VAL A 371 8.90 2.75 8.64
CA VAL A 371 8.06 3.59 7.78
C VAL A 371 8.05 4.99 8.35
N ASN A 372 8.74 5.95 7.72
CA ASN A 372 8.68 7.36 8.10
C ASN A 372 7.83 8.16 7.11
N GLN A 373 6.50 8.10 7.27
CA GLN A 373 5.54 8.80 6.40
C GLN A 373 5.49 10.31 6.70
N THR A 374 6.54 11.01 6.30
CA THR A 374 6.62 12.47 6.28
C THR A 374 6.48 12.97 4.85
N PHE A 375 5.69 14.03 4.63
CA PHE A 375 5.42 14.52 3.28
C PHE A 375 6.69 14.98 2.55
N ASN A 376 6.96 14.37 1.40
CA ASN A 376 8.09 14.69 0.54
C ASN A 376 7.62 15.34 -0.78
N PRO A 377 7.54 16.67 -0.87
CA PRO A 377 6.99 17.34 -2.05
C PRO A 377 7.82 17.17 -3.32
N ALA A 378 9.09 16.75 -3.23
CA ALA A 378 9.94 16.56 -4.40
C ALA A 378 9.46 15.36 -5.24
N TYR A 379 9.21 14.22 -4.61
CA TYR A 379 8.93 12.96 -5.29
C TYR A 379 7.49 12.45 -5.11
N ASP A 380 6.74 12.99 -4.16
CA ASP A 380 5.37 12.56 -3.92
C ASP A 380 4.41 13.20 -4.93
N VAL A 381 4.02 12.42 -5.95
CA VAL A 381 3.17 12.87 -7.06
C VAL A 381 1.69 12.89 -6.65
N VAL A 382 1.26 12.03 -5.72
CA VAL A 382 -0.16 11.76 -5.44
C VAL A 382 -0.57 11.84 -3.97
N GLY A 383 0.39 12.04 -3.07
CA GLY A 383 0.15 12.13 -1.62
C GLY A 383 0.33 10.80 -0.87
N PHE A 384 1.16 9.89 -1.36
CA PHE A 384 1.44 8.61 -0.67
C PHE A 384 2.02 8.79 0.73
N SER A 385 2.75 9.87 0.95
CA SER A 385 3.30 10.19 2.27
C SER A 385 2.23 10.63 3.27
N LEU A 386 1.04 11.02 2.78
CA LEU A 386 -0.12 11.40 3.60
C LEU A 386 -1.04 10.20 3.85
N SER A 387 -1.29 9.39 2.82
CA SER A 387 -2.10 8.18 2.91
C SER A 387 -1.63 7.15 1.87
N ASP A 388 -1.38 5.93 2.31
CA ASP A 388 -1.02 4.81 1.43
C ASP A 388 -1.64 3.49 1.91
N GLU A 389 -1.66 2.51 1.02
CA GLU A 389 -2.14 1.16 1.25
C GLU A 389 -1.13 0.14 0.72
N TRP A 390 -0.77 -0.82 1.57
CA TRP A 390 -0.05 -2.03 1.19
C TRP A 390 -1.04 -3.19 1.10
N LYS A 391 -1.05 -3.83 -0.07
CA LYS A 391 -2.05 -4.81 -0.51
C LYS A 391 -1.57 -6.25 -0.46
N ASN A 392 -0.26 -6.46 -0.40
CA ASN A 392 0.31 -7.79 -0.33
C ASN A 392 0.11 -8.40 1.06
N ASP A 393 -0.05 -9.72 1.12
CA ASP A 393 0.16 -10.48 2.35
C ASP A 393 1.65 -10.40 2.72
N ILE A 394 1.95 -9.92 3.94
CA ILE A 394 3.32 -9.71 4.40
C ILE A 394 3.71 -10.81 5.39
N GLU A 395 4.82 -11.49 5.15
CA GLU A 395 5.38 -12.50 6.07
C GLU A 395 6.74 -12.08 6.64
N GLY A 396 7.31 -12.87 7.54
CA GLY A 396 8.73 -12.76 7.93
C GLY A 396 8.99 -12.27 9.34
N PRO A 397 10.21 -12.40 9.86
CA PRO A 397 10.50 -12.16 11.27
C PRO A 397 10.52 -10.67 11.66
N GLY A 398 10.67 -9.76 10.69
CA GLY A 398 10.80 -8.32 10.95
C GLY A 398 9.54 -7.66 11.51
N LYS A 399 9.71 -6.57 12.26
CA LYS A 399 8.60 -5.70 12.70
C LYS A 399 8.35 -4.57 11.73
N LEU A 400 7.15 -3.99 11.77
CA LEU A 400 6.87 -2.70 11.12
C LEU A 400 6.87 -1.58 12.17
N ILE A 401 7.74 -0.59 11.99
CA ILE A 401 7.84 0.57 12.88
C ILE A 401 7.27 1.79 12.16
N LYS A 402 6.10 2.25 12.61
CA LYS A 402 5.38 3.37 12.01
C LYS A 402 5.72 4.70 12.69
N ASN A 403 6.38 5.56 11.93
CA ASN A 403 6.71 6.95 12.23
C ASN A 403 6.07 7.89 11.18
N GLY A 404 6.22 9.20 11.38
CA GLY A 404 5.65 10.23 10.50
C GLY A 404 4.14 10.38 10.64
N GLU A 405 3.62 11.52 10.23
CA GLU A 405 2.23 11.94 10.46
C GLU A 405 1.20 11.23 9.56
N GLY A 406 1.65 10.67 8.43
CA GLY A 406 0.79 10.03 7.45
C GLY A 406 0.09 8.76 7.95
N SER A 407 -0.85 8.28 7.13
CA SER A 407 -1.61 7.05 7.33
C SER A 407 -1.12 5.93 6.43
N LEU A 408 -0.95 4.72 7.00
CA LEU A 408 -0.66 3.51 6.25
C LEU A 408 -1.73 2.46 6.54
N THR A 409 -2.32 1.88 5.50
CA THR A 409 -3.21 0.72 5.60
C THR A 409 -2.48 -0.56 5.22
N LEU A 410 -2.59 -1.59 6.06
CA LEU A 410 -2.18 -2.97 5.77
C LEU A 410 -3.44 -3.79 5.47
N ALA A 411 -3.64 -4.11 4.20
CA ALA A 411 -4.82 -4.81 3.70
C ALA A 411 -4.65 -6.33 3.58
N GLY A 412 -3.41 -6.82 3.65
CA GLY A 412 -3.06 -8.24 3.53
C GLY A 412 -3.37 -9.07 4.78
N ASN A 413 -3.27 -10.39 4.61
CA ASN A 413 -3.30 -11.37 5.70
C ASN A 413 -1.90 -11.57 6.26
N ASP A 414 -1.49 -10.68 7.15
CA ASP A 414 -0.09 -10.53 7.54
C ASP A 414 0.36 -11.52 8.63
N ARG A 415 1.58 -12.04 8.49
CA ARG A 415 2.24 -12.99 9.39
C ARG A 415 3.70 -12.62 9.67
N PHE A 416 3.93 -11.45 10.24
CA PHE A 416 5.27 -10.95 10.56
C PHE A 416 5.52 -10.65 12.06
N GLY A 417 6.67 -10.07 12.39
CA GLY A 417 7.13 -9.84 13.77
C GLY A 417 6.25 -8.93 14.64
N GLY A 418 5.26 -8.22 14.10
CA GLY A 418 4.38 -7.31 14.84
C GLY A 418 4.66 -5.83 14.60
N LEU A 419 3.86 -4.98 15.26
CA LEU A 419 3.80 -3.55 14.97
C LEU A 419 4.42 -2.72 16.11
N GLU A 420 5.09 -1.62 15.77
CA GLU A 420 5.40 -0.54 16.69
C GLU A 420 4.87 0.77 16.12
N VAL A 421 3.87 1.38 16.76
CA VAL A 421 3.20 2.58 16.26
C VAL A 421 3.57 3.79 17.11
N ASN A 422 4.51 4.58 16.61
CA ASN A 422 5.08 5.72 17.31
C ASN A 422 4.43 7.05 16.91
N GLN A 423 4.05 7.21 15.64
CA GLN A 423 3.44 8.44 15.10
C GLN A 423 2.46 8.15 13.95
N GLY A 424 1.59 9.12 13.67
CA GLY A 424 0.60 9.04 12.58
C GLY A 424 -0.42 7.94 12.81
N THR A 425 -0.96 7.40 11.73
CA THR A 425 -1.97 6.34 11.77
C THR A 425 -1.49 5.08 11.07
N LEU A 426 -1.69 3.93 11.69
CA LEU A 426 -1.58 2.61 11.05
C LEU A 426 -2.95 1.94 11.10
N ILE A 427 -3.42 1.40 9.98
CA ILE A 427 -4.72 0.74 9.86
C ILE A 427 -4.46 -0.73 9.52
N VAL A 428 -4.99 -1.65 10.32
CA VAL A 428 -5.04 -3.09 10.02
C VAL A 428 -6.45 -3.41 9.55
N SER A 429 -6.62 -3.60 8.24
CA SER A 429 -7.90 -3.96 7.63
C SER A 429 -7.98 -5.44 7.24
N GLY A 430 -6.84 -6.10 7.04
CA GLY A 430 -6.75 -7.54 6.80
C GLY A 430 -6.73 -8.39 8.08
N ASN A 431 -6.36 -9.67 7.94
CA ASN A 431 -6.24 -10.61 9.05
C ASN A 431 -4.78 -10.78 9.48
N ALA A 432 -4.41 -10.18 10.61
CA ALA A 432 -3.05 -10.19 11.13
C ALA A 432 -2.83 -11.29 12.18
N GLN A 433 -1.74 -12.05 12.02
CA GLN A 433 -1.25 -13.04 12.97
C GLN A 433 0.25 -12.84 13.19
N TYR A 434 0.62 -11.93 14.07
CA TYR A 434 2.01 -11.60 14.33
C TYR A 434 2.68 -12.56 15.31
N SER A 435 3.99 -12.78 15.14
CA SER A 435 4.77 -13.67 16.01
C SER A 435 5.11 -13.04 17.36
N ASP A 436 5.21 -11.71 17.43
CA ASP A 436 5.35 -10.97 18.69
C ASP A 436 4.14 -10.08 18.96
N LYS A 437 4.12 -9.50 20.17
CA LYS A 437 3.16 -8.46 20.53
C LYS A 437 3.40 -7.18 19.73
N SER A 438 2.29 -6.52 19.39
CA SER A 438 2.27 -5.16 18.84
C SER A 438 2.23 -4.12 19.97
N VAL A 439 2.79 -2.95 19.73
CA VAL A 439 2.89 -1.87 20.72
C VAL A 439 2.54 -0.52 20.10
N VAL A 440 1.74 0.29 20.80
CA VAL A 440 1.44 1.68 20.44
C VAL A 440 2.11 2.62 21.46
N ASN A 441 2.99 3.50 20.98
CA ASN A 441 3.87 4.36 21.79
C ASN A 441 3.70 5.87 21.51
N GLY A 442 2.75 6.26 20.66
CA GLY A 442 2.37 7.66 20.47
C GLY A 442 1.42 7.91 19.30
N GLY A 443 1.40 7.02 18.31
CA GLY A 443 0.50 7.12 17.16
C GLY A 443 -0.89 6.55 17.44
N THR A 444 -1.64 6.35 16.35
CA THR A 444 -2.95 5.70 16.37
C THR A 444 -2.91 4.39 15.58
N LEU A 445 -3.36 3.30 16.19
CA LEU A 445 -3.61 2.04 15.50
C LEU A 445 -5.12 1.85 15.33
N VAL A 446 -5.59 1.71 14.09
CA VAL A 446 -6.99 1.42 13.77
C VAL A 446 -7.12 -0.04 13.39
N ILE A 447 -8.05 -0.75 14.03
CA ILE A 447 -8.35 -2.16 13.76
C ILE A 447 -9.73 -2.24 13.12
N SER A 448 -9.78 -2.40 11.79
CA SER A 448 -11.02 -2.69 11.05
C SER A 448 -11.09 -4.13 10.54
N GLY A 449 -9.96 -4.84 10.53
CA GLY A 449 -9.86 -6.28 10.31
C GLY A 449 -9.75 -7.06 11.61
N VAL A 450 -8.84 -8.04 11.64
CA VAL A 450 -8.62 -8.91 12.80
C VAL A 450 -7.14 -8.89 13.20
N LEU A 451 -6.87 -8.72 14.49
CA LEU A 451 -5.55 -8.86 15.09
C LEU A 451 -5.52 -10.06 16.04
N ASN A 452 -4.80 -11.12 15.69
CA ASN A 452 -4.71 -12.37 16.47
C ASN A 452 -3.45 -12.46 17.35
N SER A 453 -2.82 -11.32 17.64
CA SER A 453 -1.63 -11.21 18.49
C SER A 453 -1.84 -10.21 19.62
N ALA A 454 -1.04 -10.32 20.68
CA ALA A 454 -1.15 -9.43 21.83
C ALA A 454 -0.85 -7.96 21.45
N LEU A 455 -1.48 -7.02 22.16
CA LEU A 455 -1.39 -5.60 21.90
C LEU A 455 -1.23 -4.80 23.20
N ASP A 456 -0.15 -4.02 23.30
CA ASP A 456 0.07 -3.07 24.39
C ASP A 456 -0.15 -1.64 23.89
N ILE A 457 -0.92 -0.85 24.64
CA ILE A 457 -1.08 0.59 24.40
C ILE A 457 -0.34 1.33 25.50
N ASN A 458 0.89 1.76 25.23
CA ASN A 458 1.69 2.52 26.18
C ASN A 458 1.31 3.99 26.15
N ARG A 459 1.38 4.61 24.98
CA ARG A 459 1.02 6.01 24.75
C ARG A 459 0.37 6.10 23.37
N GLY A 460 -0.60 6.99 23.21
CA GLY A 460 -1.37 7.09 21.96
C GLY A 460 -2.69 6.33 22.02
N GLY A 461 -3.23 5.96 20.85
CA GLY A 461 -4.60 5.45 20.73
C GLY A 461 -4.72 4.16 19.93
N VAL A 462 -5.64 3.30 20.35
CA VAL A 462 -6.19 2.23 19.51
C VAL A 462 -7.66 2.49 19.26
N VAL A 463 -8.07 2.42 18.00
CA VAL A 463 -9.46 2.52 17.59
C VAL A 463 -9.90 1.17 17.06
N ILE A 464 -10.87 0.54 17.71
CA ILE A 464 -11.57 -0.62 17.15
C ILE A 464 -12.67 -0.09 16.23
N ALA A 465 -12.50 -0.26 14.92
CA ALA A 465 -13.40 0.22 13.89
C ALA A 465 -14.19 -0.96 13.32
N ASP A 466 -15.04 -1.56 14.18
CA ASP A 466 -15.82 -2.78 13.93
C ASP A 466 -14.97 -4.04 13.69
N GLY A 467 -13.66 -3.95 13.90
CA GLY A 467 -12.73 -5.08 13.85
C GLY A 467 -12.65 -5.88 15.16
N ALA A 468 -11.65 -6.76 15.23
CA ALA A 468 -11.43 -7.63 16.39
C ALA A 468 -9.97 -7.72 16.84
N VAL A 469 -9.75 -7.80 18.15
CA VAL A 469 -8.47 -8.21 18.75
C VAL A 469 -8.67 -9.52 19.48
N ASN A 470 -8.26 -10.63 18.85
CA ASN A 470 -8.45 -12.00 19.32
C ASN A 470 -7.33 -12.47 20.27
N SER A 471 -6.79 -11.55 21.06
CA SER A 471 -5.72 -11.82 22.01
C SER A 471 -5.82 -10.87 23.21
N THR A 472 -4.74 -10.73 23.95
CA THR A 472 -4.68 -9.87 25.14
C THR A 472 -4.41 -8.43 24.72
N LEU A 473 -5.22 -7.50 25.23
CA LEU A 473 -5.04 -6.08 25.05
C LEU A 473 -4.84 -5.41 26.40
N ASP A 474 -3.68 -4.79 26.60
CA ASP A 474 -3.28 -4.09 27.81
C ASP A 474 -3.19 -2.59 27.55
N VAL A 475 -4.00 -1.80 28.27
CA VAL A 475 -4.01 -0.33 28.18
C VAL A 475 -3.20 0.23 29.33
N ASN A 476 -1.96 0.66 29.05
CA ASN A 476 -1.02 1.17 30.03
C ASN A 476 -1.16 2.69 30.23
N GLN A 477 -0.30 3.26 31.07
CA GLN A 477 -0.35 4.68 31.42
C GLN A 477 -0.21 5.61 30.21
N GLY A 478 -1.27 6.35 29.89
CA GLY A 478 -1.31 7.25 28.73
C GLY A 478 -1.80 6.60 27.43
N GLY A 479 -2.16 5.31 27.49
CA GLY A 479 -2.86 4.60 26.43
C GLY A 479 -4.36 4.88 26.45
N LEU A 480 -4.95 4.95 25.26
CA LEU A 480 -6.38 5.11 25.03
C LEU A 480 -6.86 4.00 24.10
N ILE A 481 -7.97 3.35 24.43
CA ILE A 481 -8.73 2.52 23.50
C ILE A 481 -10.13 3.11 23.28
N SER A 482 -10.56 3.19 22.02
CA SER A 482 -11.89 3.63 21.65
C SER A 482 -12.54 2.78 20.56
N GLY A 483 -13.81 3.06 20.26
CA GLY A 483 -14.52 2.48 19.12
C GLY A 483 -15.41 1.28 19.48
N ASN A 484 -15.90 0.61 18.43
CA ASN A 484 -16.82 -0.52 18.52
C ASN A 484 -16.15 -1.78 17.99
N GLY A 485 -16.44 -2.93 18.57
CA GLY A 485 -15.95 -4.20 18.04
C GLY A 485 -15.78 -5.27 19.11
N VAL A 486 -14.88 -6.20 18.84
CA VAL A 486 -14.68 -7.40 19.66
C VAL A 486 -13.26 -7.47 20.19
N LEU A 487 -13.12 -7.63 21.50
CA LEU A 487 -11.85 -7.91 22.16
C LEU A 487 -11.94 -9.30 22.79
N ASN A 488 -10.84 -10.05 22.81
CA ASN A 488 -10.82 -11.29 23.56
C ASN A 488 -10.64 -10.99 25.06
N ARG A 489 -9.56 -10.30 25.42
CA ARG A 489 -9.27 -9.92 26.81
C ARG A 489 -8.78 -8.48 26.90
N LEU A 490 -9.38 -7.71 27.81
CA LEU A 490 -9.03 -6.31 28.07
C LEU A 490 -8.56 -6.13 29.52
N THR A 491 -7.38 -5.54 29.70
CA THR A 491 -6.92 -5.05 31.01
C THR A 491 -6.59 -3.57 30.90
N VAL A 492 -7.19 -2.75 31.75
CA VAL A 492 -6.91 -1.31 31.82
C VAL A 492 -6.09 -1.04 33.08
N HIS A 493 -4.82 -0.66 32.89
CA HIS A 493 -3.88 -0.39 33.97
C HIS A 493 -3.98 1.05 34.46
N GLN A 494 -3.19 1.38 35.48
CA GLN A 494 -3.13 2.73 36.04
C GLN A 494 -2.86 3.78 34.94
N GLY A 495 -3.72 4.79 34.86
CA GLY A 495 -3.62 5.87 33.87
C GLY A 495 -3.99 5.48 32.43
N GLY A 496 -4.41 4.23 32.19
CA GLY A 496 -5.02 3.80 30.93
C GLY A 496 -6.48 4.21 30.85
N VAL A 497 -6.98 4.43 29.63
CA VAL A 497 -8.35 4.92 29.37
C VAL A 497 -9.06 4.03 28.36
N VAL A 498 -10.29 3.64 28.64
CA VAL A 498 -11.21 3.01 27.68
C VAL A 498 -12.45 3.86 27.47
N THR A 499 -12.84 4.06 26.21
CA THR A 499 -14.03 4.82 25.79
C THR A 499 -14.73 4.10 24.64
N PRO A 500 -15.72 3.23 24.92
CA PRO A 500 -16.49 2.57 23.86
C PRO A 500 -17.04 3.57 22.84
N GLY A 501 -17.13 3.15 21.58
CA GLY A 501 -17.76 3.89 20.49
C GLY A 501 -16.99 5.06 19.87
N HIS A 502 -17.67 5.72 18.91
CA HIS A 502 -17.31 6.98 18.26
C HIS A 502 -18.49 7.96 18.44
N SER A 503 -18.81 8.29 19.70
CA SER A 503 -20.17 8.48 20.26
C SER A 503 -20.65 7.20 20.97
N ILE A 504 -21.92 7.12 21.38
CA ILE A 504 -22.47 5.97 22.12
C ILE A 504 -22.24 4.65 21.38
N GLY A 505 -21.50 3.75 22.01
CA GLY A 505 -21.10 2.48 21.41
C GLY A 505 -20.95 1.31 22.38
N VAL A 506 -20.60 0.16 21.82
CA VAL A 506 -20.44 -1.10 22.57
C VAL A 506 -19.09 -1.73 22.25
N LEU A 507 -18.31 -1.98 23.30
CA LEU A 507 -17.16 -2.90 23.22
C LEU A 507 -17.57 -4.26 23.75
N ASN A 508 -17.45 -5.29 22.91
CA ASN A 508 -17.72 -6.67 23.30
C ASN A 508 -16.41 -7.33 23.72
N VAL A 509 -16.40 -8.01 24.86
CA VAL A 509 -15.24 -8.71 25.41
C VAL A 509 -15.59 -10.20 25.55
N ALA A 510 -14.87 -11.07 24.84
CA ALA A 510 -15.23 -12.49 24.78
C ALA A 510 -14.90 -13.27 26.06
N ASP A 511 -13.79 -12.94 26.73
CA ASP A 511 -13.31 -13.65 27.92
C ASP A 511 -13.38 -12.77 29.18
N ARG A 512 -12.51 -11.76 29.30
CA ARG A 512 -12.40 -11.00 30.55
C ARG A 512 -12.08 -9.54 30.31
N VAL A 513 -12.76 -8.67 31.06
CA VAL A 513 -12.36 -7.28 31.27
C VAL A 513 -11.85 -7.06 32.69
N ALA A 514 -10.74 -6.35 32.87
CA ALA A 514 -10.30 -5.89 34.18
C ALA A 514 -9.90 -4.42 34.20
N PHE A 515 -10.15 -3.78 35.34
CA PHE A 515 -9.76 -2.43 35.66
C PHE A 515 -8.89 -2.45 36.93
N GLU A 516 -7.66 -1.97 36.80
CA GLU A 516 -6.73 -1.83 37.92
C GLU A 516 -6.88 -0.45 38.59
N PRO A 517 -6.39 -0.28 39.84
CA PRO A 517 -6.43 1.01 40.52
C PRO A 517 -5.86 2.16 39.68
N GLY A 518 -6.60 3.27 39.62
CA GLY A 518 -6.21 4.45 38.84
C GLY A 518 -6.42 4.35 37.32
N SER A 519 -7.02 3.27 36.83
CA SER A 519 -7.56 3.19 35.46
C SER A 519 -8.77 4.12 35.26
N GLN A 520 -9.14 4.38 34.01
CA GLN A 520 -10.29 5.23 33.68
C GLN A 520 -11.24 4.56 32.67
N TYR A 521 -12.54 4.57 33.00
CA TYR A 521 -13.61 4.17 32.10
C TYR A 521 -14.45 5.39 31.73
N TRP A 522 -14.37 5.84 30.48
CA TRP A 522 -15.12 6.99 29.98
C TRP A 522 -16.40 6.53 29.29
N VAL A 523 -17.52 7.16 29.68
CA VAL A 523 -18.87 6.77 29.25
C VAL A 523 -19.61 8.00 28.74
N GLU A 524 -20.01 7.98 27.47
CA GLU A 524 -21.00 8.91 26.91
C GLU A 524 -22.42 8.41 27.20
N VAL A 525 -23.32 9.32 27.60
CA VAL A 525 -24.75 9.06 27.83
C VAL A 525 -25.62 10.01 27.01
N ALA A 526 -26.79 9.54 26.59
CA ALA A 526 -27.76 10.34 25.85
C ALA A 526 -29.14 10.35 26.51
N ALA A 527 -29.91 11.40 26.23
CA ALA A 527 -31.27 11.61 26.74
C ALA A 527 -32.27 10.49 26.38
N ASN A 528 -31.96 9.68 25.37
CA ASN A 528 -32.77 8.55 24.94
C ASN A 528 -32.53 7.26 25.76
N GLY A 529 -31.71 7.32 26.81
CA GLY A 529 -31.37 6.17 27.66
C GLY A 529 -30.24 5.29 27.10
N GLN A 530 -29.62 5.69 25.98
CA GLN A 530 -28.44 5.00 25.46
C GLN A 530 -27.17 5.50 26.16
N SER A 531 -26.19 4.62 26.26
CA SER A 531 -24.86 4.92 26.77
C SER A 531 -23.82 4.03 26.13
N ASP A 532 -22.58 4.50 26.19
CA ASP A 532 -21.42 3.63 26.07
C ASP A 532 -21.54 2.47 27.04
N ARG A 533 -21.13 1.30 26.58
CA ARG A 533 -21.11 0.11 27.42
C ARG A 533 -20.02 -0.87 27.03
N ILE A 534 -19.55 -1.61 28.01
CA ILE A 534 -18.75 -2.82 27.81
C ILE A 534 -19.65 -4.03 28.09
N HIS A 535 -19.65 -4.98 27.16
CA HIS A 535 -20.34 -6.27 27.32
C HIS A 535 -19.32 -7.40 27.35
N SER A 536 -19.12 -8.01 28.52
CA SER A 536 -18.25 -9.18 28.69
C SER A 536 -19.07 -10.48 28.67
N ALA A 537 -18.70 -11.41 27.79
CA ALA A 537 -19.25 -12.77 27.77
C ALA A 537 -18.63 -13.68 28.85
N GLY A 538 -17.51 -13.27 29.46
CA GLY A 538 -17.00 -13.89 30.68
C GLY A 538 -17.09 -12.95 31.88
N THR A 539 -16.00 -12.76 32.60
CA THR A 539 -15.99 -12.03 33.88
C THR A 539 -15.62 -10.55 33.72
N ALA A 540 -16.00 -9.74 34.72
CA ALA A 540 -15.42 -8.42 34.93
C ALA A 540 -14.77 -8.34 36.33
N ILE A 541 -13.50 -7.92 36.36
CA ILE A 541 -12.73 -7.74 37.60
C ILE A 541 -12.45 -6.25 37.79
N LEU A 542 -13.04 -5.66 38.83
CA LEU A 542 -12.93 -4.23 39.14
C LEU A 542 -12.09 -4.08 40.41
N ASN A 543 -10.76 -4.05 40.26
CA ASN A 543 -9.83 -3.85 41.39
C ASN A 543 -9.76 -2.38 41.85
N GLY A 544 -10.39 -1.47 41.10
CA GLY A 544 -10.49 -0.04 41.33
C GLY A 544 -10.79 0.70 40.03
N GLY A 545 -10.35 1.95 39.92
CA GLY A 545 -10.50 2.78 38.73
C GLY A 545 -11.66 3.77 38.81
N ASN A 546 -11.73 4.69 37.86
CA ASN A 546 -12.66 5.82 37.91
C ASN A 546 -13.55 5.86 36.67
N VAL A 547 -14.86 5.96 36.88
CA VAL A 547 -15.83 6.15 35.79
C VAL A 547 -16.01 7.65 35.54
N ASN A 548 -15.78 8.10 34.31
CA ASN A 548 -15.97 9.48 33.89
C ASN A 548 -17.12 9.55 32.90
N VAL A 549 -18.15 10.31 33.23
CA VAL A 549 -19.37 10.41 32.44
C VAL A 549 -19.39 11.73 31.69
N SER A 550 -19.75 11.66 30.41
CA SER A 550 -19.99 12.85 29.60
C SER A 550 -21.28 12.70 28.82
N LEU A 551 -21.84 13.83 28.40
CA LEU A 551 -22.97 13.82 27.50
C LEU A 551 -22.50 13.58 26.07
N GLU A 552 -23.28 12.81 25.33
CA GLU A 552 -23.09 12.64 23.90
C GLU A 552 -22.99 14.02 23.21
N ASN A 553 -21.96 14.21 22.38
CA ASN A 553 -21.76 15.43 21.57
C ASN A 553 -21.63 16.75 22.35
N SER A 554 -21.43 16.75 23.67
CA SER A 554 -21.24 17.97 24.45
C SER A 554 -19.89 18.02 25.19
N GLY A 555 -19.27 19.21 25.22
CA GLY A 555 -17.92 19.42 25.76
C GLY A 555 -17.88 20.01 27.16
N ASN A 556 -19.02 20.47 27.72
CA ASN A 556 -19.10 20.98 29.09
C ASN A 556 -20.55 21.16 29.57
N LEU A 557 -20.70 21.04 30.90
CA LEU A 557 -21.81 21.45 31.79
C LEU A 557 -23.18 21.72 31.16
N LEU A 558 -24.02 20.68 31.25
CA LEU A 558 -25.46 20.60 31.04
C LEU A 558 -26.21 21.96 31.12
N SER A 559 -26.76 22.42 29.99
CA SER A 559 -27.87 23.38 29.98
C SER A 559 -29.05 22.84 30.81
N GLN A 560 -29.96 23.73 31.24
CA GLN A 560 -31.12 23.33 32.06
C GLN A 560 -31.98 22.23 31.38
N SER A 561 -32.09 22.26 30.05
CA SER A 561 -32.77 21.22 29.26
C SER A 561 -32.04 19.88 29.29
N GLU A 562 -30.71 19.89 29.20
CA GLU A 562 -29.88 18.69 29.25
C GLU A 562 -29.85 18.06 30.65
N VAL A 563 -29.86 18.87 31.71
CA VAL A 563 -30.03 18.35 33.09
C VAL A 563 -31.34 17.59 33.22
N ARG A 564 -32.45 18.18 32.74
CA ARG A 564 -33.79 17.58 32.88
C ARG A 564 -33.93 16.29 32.09
N SER A 565 -33.28 16.16 30.95
CA SER A 565 -33.36 14.95 30.13
C SER A 565 -32.62 13.75 30.74
N LEU A 566 -31.62 14.01 31.59
CA LEU A 566 -30.81 12.97 32.24
C LEU A 566 -31.28 12.63 33.66
N LEU A 567 -31.98 13.53 34.35
CA LEU A 567 -32.33 13.34 35.75
C LEU A 567 -33.25 12.12 35.93
N GLY A 568 -32.81 11.18 36.77
CA GLY A 568 -33.53 9.93 37.06
C GLY A 568 -33.26 8.81 36.05
N GLN A 569 -32.46 9.06 35.00
CA GLN A 569 -32.09 8.05 34.03
C GLN A 569 -31.07 7.06 34.61
N GLN A 570 -31.18 5.82 34.16
CA GLN A 570 -30.28 4.72 34.50
C GLN A 570 -29.68 4.15 33.22
N TYR A 571 -28.37 3.90 33.23
CA TYR A 571 -27.61 3.44 32.07
C TYR A 571 -26.81 2.20 32.43
N ASN A 572 -26.94 1.14 31.63
CA ASN A 572 -26.17 -0.07 31.82
C ASN A 572 -24.82 0.10 31.13
N ILE A 573 -23.78 0.39 31.92
CA ILE A 573 -22.45 0.71 31.40
C ILE A 573 -21.53 -0.51 31.34
N LEU A 574 -21.77 -1.52 32.17
CA LEU A 574 -20.98 -2.75 32.14
C LEU A 574 -21.87 -3.95 32.43
N THR A 575 -21.72 -5.00 31.64
CA THR A 575 -22.33 -6.31 31.88
C THR A 575 -21.27 -7.40 31.77
N ALA A 576 -21.38 -8.45 32.60
CA ALA A 576 -20.48 -9.60 32.57
C ALA A 576 -21.26 -10.89 32.82
N GLN A 577 -21.32 -11.78 31.82
CA GLN A 577 -22.18 -12.97 31.89
C GLN A 577 -21.72 -13.99 32.95
N GLN A 578 -20.42 -14.06 33.22
CA GLN A 578 -19.86 -14.92 34.29
C GLN A 578 -19.63 -14.17 35.61
N GLY A 579 -20.16 -12.96 35.73
CA GLY A 579 -20.20 -12.20 36.98
C GLY A 579 -19.17 -11.09 37.09
N ILE A 580 -19.43 -10.20 38.05
CA ILE A 580 -18.60 -9.04 38.39
C ILE A 580 -18.03 -9.22 39.80
N SER A 581 -16.71 -9.01 39.94
CA SER A 581 -16.01 -9.00 41.22
C SER A 581 -15.36 -7.64 41.46
N GLY A 582 -15.55 -7.07 42.65
CA GLY A 582 -15.03 -5.74 43.00
C GLY A 582 -15.92 -4.58 42.54
N GLN A 583 -15.40 -3.34 42.64
CA GLN A 583 -16.11 -2.10 42.32
C GLN A 583 -15.12 -1.04 41.79
N PHE A 584 -15.62 -0.06 41.04
CA PHE A 584 -14.85 1.15 40.73
C PHE A 584 -14.69 2.03 41.97
N ASP A 585 -13.56 2.73 42.08
CA ASP A 585 -13.23 3.63 43.19
C ASP A 585 -14.14 4.86 43.23
N SER A 586 -14.49 5.40 42.05
CA SER A 586 -15.31 6.61 41.96
C SER A 586 -16.05 6.74 40.62
N VAL A 587 -17.03 7.64 40.60
CA VAL A 587 -17.72 8.10 39.40
C VAL A 587 -17.86 9.63 39.42
N ALA A 588 -17.64 10.26 38.27
CA ALA A 588 -17.71 11.70 38.05
C ALA A 588 -18.50 12.01 36.75
N PRO A 589 -19.09 13.21 36.59
CA PRO A 589 -18.97 14.39 37.43
C PRO A 589 -19.99 14.43 38.58
N ASN A 590 -19.59 15.08 39.67
CA ASN A 590 -20.48 15.51 40.75
C ASN A 590 -20.58 17.03 40.72
N TYR A 591 -21.63 17.55 40.10
CA TYR A 591 -22.00 18.98 40.13
C TYR A 591 -22.63 19.34 41.48
N LEU A 592 -22.87 20.64 41.72
CA LEU A 592 -23.30 21.13 43.04
C LEU A 592 -24.53 20.39 43.60
N PHE A 593 -25.54 20.14 42.76
CA PHE A 593 -26.79 19.45 43.14
C PHE A 593 -27.07 18.16 42.35
N LEU A 594 -26.23 17.84 41.36
CA LEU A 594 -26.42 16.71 40.46
C LEU A 594 -25.18 15.84 40.52
N GLY A 595 -25.36 14.55 40.68
CA GLY A 595 -24.27 13.61 40.74
C GLY A 595 -24.53 12.40 39.87
N THR A 596 -23.44 11.68 39.66
CA THR A 596 -23.44 10.33 39.10
C THR A 596 -23.24 9.34 40.23
N GLY A 597 -23.93 8.20 40.20
CA GLY A 597 -23.77 7.13 41.17
C GLY A 597 -23.78 5.76 40.49
N LEU A 598 -23.03 4.80 41.02
CA LEU A 598 -22.98 3.44 40.49
C LEU A 598 -23.76 2.47 41.38
N THR A 599 -24.54 1.60 40.76
CA THR A 599 -25.21 0.48 41.43
C THR A 599 -24.67 -0.84 40.86
N TYR A 600 -24.40 -1.79 41.74
CA TYR A 600 -23.80 -3.07 41.39
C TYR A 600 -24.81 -4.20 41.60
N GLN A 601 -24.92 -5.04 40.57
CA GLN A 601 -25.61 -6.32 40.59
C GLN A 601 -24.61 -7.42 40.20
N PRO A 602 -24.91 -8.71 40.45
CA PRO A 602 -23.94 -9.79 40.21
C PRO A 602 -23.34 -9.82 38.79
N ASN A 603 -24.07 -9.35 37.78
CA ASN A 603 -23.68 -9.37 36.37
C ASN A 603 -23.73 -7.99 35.68
N GLN A 604 -23.92 -6.89 36.44
CA GLN A 604 -24.19 -5.58 35.85
C GLN A 604 -23.73 -4.41 36.74
N VAL A 605 -23.17 -3.37 36.11
CA VAL A 605 -22.97 -2.05 36.71
C VAL A 605 -23.89 -1.05 36.01
N THR A 606 -24.71 -0.38 36.82
CA THR A 606 -25.64 0.65 36.37
C THR A 606 -25.17 2.02 36.82
N LEU A 607 -25.04 2.94 35.88
CA LEU A 607 -24.84 4.36 36.13
C LEU A 607 -26.19 5.05 36.34
N ASN A 608 -26.33 5.77 37.44
CA ASN A 608 -27.48 6.58 37.77
C ASN A 608 -27.11 8.06 37.66
N VAL A 609 -27.95 8.84 37.00
CA VAL A 609 -27.81 10.31 36.97
C VAL A 609 -28.95 10.92 37.77
N GLY A 610 -28.63 11.65 38.84
CA GLY A 610 -29.65 12.15 39.76
C GLY A 610 -29.17 13.30 40.63
N ARG A 611 -30.00 13.68 41.61
CA ARG A 611 -29.57 14.62 42.64
C ARG A 611 -28.54 13.96 43.56
N ASN A 612 -27.54 14.73 43.96
CA ASN A 612 -26.66 14.35 45.06
C ASN A 612 -27.29 14.77 46.40
N ASP A 613 -26.63 14.42 47.50
CA ASP A 613 -27.09 14.70 48.87
C ASP A 613 -26.95 16.19 49.27
N THR A 614 -26.47 17.06 48.38
CA THR A 614 -26.36 18.50 48.64
C THR A 614 -27.74 19.15 48.68
N SER A 615 -28.14 19.59 49.86
CA SER A 615 -29.36 20.38 50.05
C SER A 615 -29.22 21.80 49.47
N PHE A 616 -30.33 22.43 49.09
CA PHE A 616 -30.27 23.86 48.70
C PHE A 616 -29.86 24.75 49.87
N ALA A 617 -30.35 24.45 51.08
CA ALA A 617 -30.05 25.20 52.29
C ALA A 617 -28.57 25.20 52.68
N SER A 618 -27.81 24.15 52.32
CA SER A 618 -26.38 24.04 52.66
C SER A 618 -25.48 24.98 51.85
N VAL A 619 -25.98 25.58 50.76
CA VAL A 619 -25.24 26.56 49.96
C VAL A 619 -25.84 27.96 50.00
N ALA A 620 -26.90 28.15 50.79
CA ALA A 620 -27.55 29.43 51.02
C ALA A 620 -26.76 30.29 52.02
N ALA A 621 -26.56 31.56 51.71
CA ALA A 621 -25.86 32.53 52.54
C ALA A 621 -26.82 33.24 53.52
N THR A 622 -28.04 33.58 53.07
CA THR A 622 -29.01 34.33 53.88
C THR A 622 -30.13 33.46 54.45
N GLN A 623 -30.83 33.99 55.47
CA GLN A 623 -32.01 33.33 56.05
C GLN A 623 -33.14 33.20 55.03
N ASN A 624 -33.30 34.20 54.15
CA ASN A 624 -34.28 34.17 53.07
C ASN A 624 -33.92 33.10 52.02
N GLU A 625 -32.65 32.95 51.66
CA GLU A 625 -32.21 31.90 50.72
C GLU A 625 -32.38 30.47 51.27
N ARG A 626 -32.29 30.27 52.59
CA ARG A 626 -32.55 28.97 53.24
C ARG A 626 -34.04 28.60 53.28
N ALA A 627 -34.93 29.57 53.10
CA ALA A 627 -36.38 29.41 53.25
C ALA A 627 -37.13 29.12 51.94
N VAL A 628 -36.42 29.09 50.80
CA VAL A 628 -36.96 28.82 49.46
C VAL A 628 -36.87 27.34 49.10
#